data_AF-A0A760BGG3-F1
#
_entry.id   AF-A0A760BGG3-F1
#
_cell.length_a   1.000
_cell.length_b   1.000
_cell.length_c   1.000
_cell.angle_alpha   90.00
_cell.angle_beta   90.00
_cell.angle_gamma   90.00
#
_symmetry.space_group_name_H-M   'P 1'
#
loop_
_entity.id
_entity.type
_entity.pdbx_description
1 polymer ?
#
loop_
_entity_poly.entity_id
_entity_poly.type
_entity_poly.pdbx_seq_one_letter_code
_entity_poly.pdbx_strand_id
1 'polypeptide(L)'
;MLNSKTKDYEHIKGIILTAVNQVLIDNELSISDINENKNIISDLQFSSLMVAQLIMLIQEEIDLEPFSNGYIISDMHTISDYIKVYSGEKQ
;
A
#
# COMPACT_ATOMS: atom_id res chain seq x y z
N MET A 1 15.48 16.10 20.98
CA MET A 1 14.85 14.78 20.77
C MET A 1 13.58 15.02 19.97
N LEU A 2 13.61 14.74 18.67
CA LEU A 2 12.44 14.93 17.80
C LEU A 2 11.44 13.80 18.12
N ASN A 3 10.25 14.21 18.58
CA ASN A 3 9.15 13.33 18.94
C ASN A 3 8.74 12.45 17.75
N SER A 4 8.28 11.25 18.10
CA SER A 4 7.92 10.13 17.23
C SER A 4 6.91 10.48 16.15
N LYS A 5 7.45 10.75 14.95
CA LYS A 5 7.03 10.25 13.62
C LYS A 5 5.51 10.13 13.37
N THR A 6 4.84 11.25 13.11
CA THR A 6 3.91 11.26 11.97
C THR A 6 4.75 10.92 10.75
N LYS A 7 4.56 9.74 10.15
CA LYS A 7 5.24 9.43 8.89
C LYS A 7 4.66 10.35 7.83
N ASP A 8 5.53 11.10 7.18
CA ASP A 8 5.14 12.06 6.14
C ASP A 8 4.38 11.32 5.02
N TYR A 9 3.24 11.87 4.60
CA TYR A 9 2.36 11.28 3.59
C TYR A 9 3.13 10.92 2.31
N GLU A 10 3.99 11.83 1.86
CA GLU A 10 4.81 11.63 0.65
C GLU A 10 5.82 10.49 0.82
N HIS A 11 6.35 10.29 2.03
CA HIS A 11 7.22 9.16 2.33
C HIS A 11 6.46 7.83 2.28
N ILE A 12 5.28 7.76 2.90
CA ILE A 12 4.43 6.55 2.87
C ILE A 12 3.98 6.21 1.46
N LYS A 13 3.56 7.22 0.71
CA LYS A 13 3.23 7.11 -0.71
C LYS A 13 4.39 6.54 -1.52
N GLY A 14 5.61 7.04 -1.32
CA GLY A 14 6.80 6.53 -2.00
C GLY A 14 7.05 5.04 -1.73
N ILE A 15 6.91 4.62 -0.47
CA ILE A 15 7.05 3.20 -0.09
C ILE A 15 5.98 2.35 -0.77
N ILE A 16 4.71 2.76 -0.71
CA ILE A 16 3.60 1.98 -1.27
C ILE A 16 3.72 1.88 -2.80
N LEU A 17 4.04 2.97 -3.49
CA LEU A 17 4.25 2.93 -4.94
C LEU A 17 5.43 2.05 -5.33
N THR A 18 6.50 2.03 -4.53
CA THR A 18 7.63 1.11 -4.72
C THR A 18 7.20 -0.34 -4.54
N ALA A 19 6.44 -0.64 -3.48
CA ALA A 19 5.93 -1.99 -3.21
C ALA A 19 4.98 -2.48 -4.31
N VAL A 20 4.07 -1.61 -4.79
CA VAL A 20 3.18 -1.92 -5.92
C VAL A 20 3.98 -2.25 -7.18
N ASN A 21 5.00 -1.45 -7.50
CA ASN A 21 5.89 -1.72 -8.63
C ASN A 21 6.63 -3.05 -8.48
N GLN A 22 7.11 -3.37 -7.27
CA GLN A 22 7.80 -4.63 -7.01
C GLN A 22 6.87 -5.83 -7.26
N VAL A 23 5.63 -5.78 -6.78
CA VAL A 23 4.65 -6.86 -7.03
C VAL A 23 4.35 -7.00 -8.52
N LEU A 24 4.24 -5.90 -9.27
CA LEU A 24 4.06 -5.94 -10.72
C LEU A 24 5.24 -6.61 -11.42
N ILE A 25 6.47 -6.25 -11.06
CA ILE A 25 7.70 -6.84 -11.62
C ILE A 25 7.78 -8.34 -11.30
N ASP A 26 7.55 -8.72 -10.04
CA ASP A 26 7.66 -10.11 -9.57
C ASP A 26 6.62 -11.03 -10.23
N ASN A 27 5.50 -10.47 -10.67
CA ASN A 27 4.41 -11.19 -11.33
C ASN A 27 4.33 -10.93 -12.84
N GLU A 28 5.40 -10.35 -13.43
CA GLU A 28 5.53 -10.08 -14.87
C GLU A 28 4.38 -9.25 -15.48
N LEU A 29 3.76 -8.38 -14.68
CA LEU A 29 2.69 -7.48 -15.12
C LEU A 29 3.26 -6.14 -15.61
N SER A 30 2.97 -5.81 -16.86
CA SER A 30 3.34 -4.51 -17.46
C SER A 30 2.17 -3.54 -17.44
N ILE A 31 2.11 -2.70 -16.40
CA ILE A 31 1.13 -1.62 -16.28
C ILE A 31 1.85 -0.29 -16.46
N SER A 32 1.50 0.42 -17.52
CA SER A 32 1.92 1.81 -17.72
C SER A 32 0.90 2.71 -17.02
N ASP A 33 1.40 3.69 -16.25
CA ASP A 33 0.60 4.65 -15.45
C ASP A 33 0.06 4.12 -14.11
N ILE A 34 0.96 3.90 -13.14
CA ILE A 34 0.61 3.63 -11.74
C ILE A 34 0.45 4.97 -11.02
N ASN A 35 -0.73 5.21 -10.45
CA ASN A 35 -1.04 6.37 -9.64
C ASN A 35 -2.02 6.01 -8.52
N GLU A 36 -2.21 6.92 -7.57
CA GLU A 36 -2.92 6.67 -6.31
C GLU A 36 -4.39 6.27 -6.47
N ASN A 37 -5.02 6.65 -7.58
CA ASN A 37 -6.43 6.37 -7.84
C ASN A 37 -6.65 4.97 -8.43
N LYS A 38 -5.59 4.26 -8.82
CA LYS A 38 -5.69 2.92 -9.39
C LYS A 38 -6.26 1.95 -8.37
N ASN A 39 -7.29 1.22 -8.79
CA ASN A 39 -7.81 0.10 -8.04
C ASN A 39 -6.85 -1.10 -8.11
N ILE A 40 -6.48 -1.65 -6.96
CA ILE A 40 -5.53 -2.76 -6.83
C ILE A 40 -6.01 -4.00 -7.57
N ILE A 41 -7.31 -4.32 -7.50
CA ILE A 41 -7.85 -5.54 -8.10
C ILE A 41 -8.26 -5.28 -9.54
N SER A 42 -9.07 -4.25 -9.82
CA SER A 42 -9.63 -4.08 -11.16
C SER A 42 -8.67 -3.44 -12.15
N ASP A 43 -7.84 -2.49 -11.71
CA ASP A 43 -6.98 -1.74 -12.61
C ASP A 43 -5.57 -2.34 -12.64
N LEU A 44 -5.06 -2.79 -11.49
CA LEU A 44 -3.75 -3.44 -11.41
C LEU A 44 -3.79 -4.96 -11.56
N GLN A 45 -5.01 -5.54 -11.60
CA GLN A 45 -5.22 -6.98 -11.78
C GLN A 45 -4.54 -7.84 -10.70
N PHE A 46 -4.37 -7.31 -9.49
CA PHE A 46 -3.79 -8.08 -8.38
C PHE A 46 -4.75 -9.18 -7.95
N SER A 47 -4.24 -10.41 -7.91
CA SER A 47 -4.90 -11.51 -7.22
C SER A 47 -4.81 -11.33 -5.70
N SER A 48 -5.60 -12.08 -4.94
CA SER A 48 -5.52 -12.07 -3.46
C SER A 48 -4.12 -12.40 -2.94
N LEU A 49 -3.35 -13.25 -3.66
CA LEU A 49 -1.98 -13.57 -3.30
C LEU A 49 -1.04 -12.37 -3.50
N MET A 50 -1.22 -11.62 -4.58
CA MET A 50 -0.45 -10.40 -4.87
C MET A 50 -0.79 -9.29 -3.87
N VAL A 51 -2.05 -9.19 -3.42
CA VAL A 51 -2.44 -8.28 -2.34
C VAL A 51 -1.75 -8.67 -1.02
N ALA A 52 -1.68 -9.96 -0.70
CA ALA A 52 -0.94 -10.41 0.48
C ALA A 52 0.56 -10.10 0.37
N GLN A 53 1.17 -10.29 -0.80
CA GLN A 53 2.55 -9.91 -1.08
C GLN A 53 2.77 -8.40 -0.89
N LEU A 54 1.89 -7.57 -1.43
CA LEU A 54 1.93 -6.11 -1.27
C LEU A 54 1.92 -5.73 0.21
N ILE A 55 1.01 -6.31 0.99
CA ILE A 55 0.91 -6.04 2.43
C ILE A 55 2.21 -6.40 3.15
N MET A 56 2.79 -7.58 2.87
CA MET A 56 4.05 -8.00 3.50
C MET A 56 5.19 -7.02 3.19
N LEU A 57 5.36 -6.62 1.92
CA LEU A 57 6.39 -5.66 1.51
C LEU A 57 6.23 -4.30 2.20
N ILE A 58 5.00 -3.81 2.32
CA ILE A 58 4.73 -2.54 3.00
C ILE A 58 5.06 -2.65 4.49
N GLN A 59 4.71 -3.75 5.14
CA GLN A 59 4.95 -3.95 6.58
C GLN A 59 6.44 -4.07 6.91
N GLU A 60 7.24 -4.72 6.06
CA GLU A 60 8.70 -4.79 6.23
C GLU A 60 9.35 -3.40 6.22
N GLU A 61 8.84 -2.48 5.42
CA GLU A 61 9.35 -1.10 5.33
C GLU A 61 8.79 -0.15 6.40
N ILE A 62 7.50 -0.31 6.74
CA ILE A 62 6.79 0.64 7.60
C ILE A 62 6.77 0.19 9.07
N ASP A 63 7.05 -1.06 9.41
CA ASP A 63 6.96 -1.57 10.79
C ASP A 63 5.64 -1.15 11.48
N LEU A 64 4.54 -1.25 10.72
CA LEU A 64 3.19 -0.89 11.14
C LEU A 64 2.23 -1.98 10.68
N GLU A 65 1.41 -2.48 11.60
CA GLU A 65 0.38 -3.48 11.31
C GLU A 65 -1.03 -2.88 11.50
N PRO A 66 -1.61 -2.25 10.44
CA PRO A 66 -2.90 -1.57 10.57
C PRO A 66 -4.07 -2.56 10.74
N PHE A 67 -3.96 -3.77 10.20
CA PHE A 67 -5.05 -4.76 10.20
C PHE A 67 -5.33 -5.35 11.59
N SER A 68 -4.36 -5.30 12.48
CA SER A 68 -4.53 -5.65 13.90
C SER A 68 -5.34 -4.59 14.69
N ASN A 69 -5.53 -3.39 14.12
CA ASN A 69 -6.16 -2.23 14.76
C ASN A 69 -7.52 -1.84 14.14
N GLY A 70 -8.20 -2.78 13.48
CA GLY A 70 -9.59 -2.60 13.00
C GLY A 70 -9.74 -2.10 11.57
N TYR A 71 -8.65 -1.89 10.83
CA TYR A 71 -8.74 -1.73 9.38
C TYR A 71 -9.05 -3.07 8.70
N ILE A 72 -10.00 -3.09 7.78
CA ILE A 72 -10.41 -4.30 7.06
C ILE A 72 -9.83 -4.23 5.65
N ILE A 73 -9.07 -5.27 5.25
CA ILE A 73 -8.44 -5.35 3.92
C ILE A 73 -9.48 -5.22 2.80
N SER A 74 -10.71 -5.73 3.01
CA SER A 74 -11.79 -5.64 2.01
C SER A 74 -12.21 -4.22 1.67
N ASP A 75 -11.93 -3.26 2.55
CA ASP A 75 -12.33 -1.87 2.38
C ASP A 75 -11.25 -1.06 1.63
N MET A 76 -10.13 -1.70 1.28
CA MET A 76 -8.99 -1.08 0.61
C MET A 76 -9.00 -1.44 -0.86
N HIS A 77 -9.41 -0.48 -1.69
CA HIS A 77 -9.63 -0.72 -3.10
C HIS A 77 -8.55 -0.07 -3.97
N THR A 78 -8.10 1.12 -3.59
CA THR A 78 -7.16 1.95 -4.35
C THR A 78 -5.82 2.05 -3.66
N ILE A 79 -4.76 2.40 -4.39
CA ILE A 79 -3.46 2.72 -3.78
C ILE A 79 -3.61 3.81 -2.70
N SER A 80 -4.48 4.80 -2.92
CA SER A 80 -4.74 5.87 -1.94
C SER A 80 -5.29 5.36 -0.60
N ASP A 81 -6.05 4.25 -0.60
CA ASP A 81 -6.56 3.65 0.63
C ASP A 81 -5.42 3.06 1.46
N TYR A 82 -4.44 2.42 0.80
CA TYR A 82 -3.21 1.96 1.45
C TYR A 82 -2.43 3.14 2.02
N ILE A 83 -2.29 4.23 1.27
CA ILE A 83 -1.56 5.42 1.75
C ILE A 83 -2.22 5.99 3.00
N LYS A 84 -3.54 6.16 3.01
CA LYS A 84 -4.28 6.68 4.18
C LYS A 84 -4.15 5.78 5.40
N VAL A 85 -4.34 4.47 5.22
CA VAL A 85 -4.25 3.49 6.30
C VAL A 85 -2.86 3.50 6.94
N TYR A 86 -1.80 3.49 6.13
CA TYR A 86 -0.42 3.45 6.63
C TYR A 86 0.14 4.82 7.07
N SER A 87 -0.46 5.93 6.64
CA SER A 87 -0.15 7.28 7.17
C SER A 87 -0.89 7.59 8.47
N GLY A 88 -1.90 6.80 8.84
CA GLY A 88 -2.72 7.02 10.02
C GLY A 88 -3.78 8.10 9.83
N GLU A 89 -4.06 8.52 8.58
CA GLU A 89 -5.22 9.33 8.26
C GLU A 89 -6.48 8.47 8.46
N LYS A 90 -7.28 8.82 9.46
CA LYS A 90 -8.58 8.17 9.68
C LYS A 90 -9.50 8.47 8.50
N GLN A 91 -10.19 7.42 8.01
CA GLN A 91 -11.29 7.52 7.05
C GLN A 91 -12.48 8.32 7.61
#